data_AF-N9RGC9-F1
#
_entry.id   AF-N9RGC9-F1
#
_cell.length_a   1.000
_cell.length_b   1.000
_cell.length_c   1.000
_cell.angle_alpha   90.00
_cell.angle_beta   90.00
_cell.angle_gamma   90.00
#
_symmetry.space_group_name_H-M   'P 1'
#
loop_
_entity.id
_entity.type
_entity.pdbx_description
1 polymer ?
#
loop_
_entity_poly.entity_id
_entity_poly.type
_entity_poly.pdbx_seq_one_letter_code
_entity_poly.pdbx_strand_id
1 'polypeptide(L)'
;MFLKKFLGICVLSSMFAISGCQKNDQQAKENVEDITQSGLKLDATQMMAHLQAFEQIAKRHGGNRAVGTQGGLASADYIFKSSQASRF
;
A
#
# COMPACT_ATOMS: atom_id res chain seq x y z
N MET A 1 -20.57 40.80 29.54
CA MET A 1 -19.11 40.94 29.40
C MET A 1 -18.45 39.55 29.36
N PHE A 2 -18.63 38.77 28.30
CA PHE A 2 -17.98 37.44 28.16
C PHE A 2 -17.73 37.02 26.69
N LEU A 3 -17.67 37.97 25.75
CA LEU A 3 -17.54 37.69 24.31
C LEU A 3 -16.18 38.08 23.71
N LYS A 4 -15.14 38.24 24.53
CA LYS A 4 -13.86 38.84 24.11
C LYS A 4 -12.62 37.95 24.32
N LYS A 5 -12.79 36.65 24.63
CA LYS A 5 -11.65 35.77 24.99
C LYS A 5 -11.43 34.52 24.11
N PHE A 6 -12.14 34.36 23.00
CA PHE A 6 -11.95 33.20 22.11
C PHE A 6 -11.50 33.55 20.67
N LEU A 7 -11.20 34.81 20.38
CA LEU A 7 -10.80 35.25 19.03
C LEU A 7 -9.27 35.27 18.80
N GLY A 8 -8.48 34.67 19.70
CA GLY A 8 -7.03 34.88 19.76
C GLY A 8 -6.16 33.62 19.59
N ILE A 9 -6.69 32.49 19.11
CA ILE A 9 -5.93 31.22 19.09
C ILE A 9 -5.86 30.56 17.69
N CYS A 10 -6.42 31.17 16.64
CA CYS A 10 -6.43 30.57 15.30
C CYS A 10 -5.37 31.12 14.31
N VAL A 11 -4.42 31.96 14.73
CA VAL A 11 -3.53 32.70 13.80
C VAL A 11 -2.08 32.18 13.77
N LEU A 12 -1.72 31.10 14.48
CA LEU A 12 -0.31 30.68 14.66
C LEU A 12 -0.01 29.21 14.32
N SER A 13 -0.59 28.64 13.27
CA SER A 13 -0.20 27.29 12.83
C SER A 13 -0.09 27.07 11.32
N SER A 14 -0.20 28.12 10.51
CA SER A 14 -0.10 28.02 9.04
C SER A 14 1.28 28.44 8.51
N MET A 15 2.34 27.76 8.97
CA MET A 15 3.69 27.84 8.39
C MET A 15 4.41 26.47 8.51
N PHE A 16 3.85 25.44 7.88
CA PHE A 16 4.62 24.27 7.42
C PHE A 16 4.34 24.08 5.94
N ALA A 17 4.81 25.03 5.14
CA ALA A 17 4.92 24.90 3.69
C ALA A 17 6.39 25.11 3.34
N ILE A 18 7.22 24.09 3.59
CA ILE A 18 8.57 24.01 3.02
C ILE A 18 8.61 22.80 2.10
N SER A 19 8.48 23.12 0.82
CA SER A 19 9.11 22.52 -0.35
C SER A 19 9.75 21.14 -0.20
N GLY A 20 9.16 20.18 -0.91
CA GLY A 20 9.77 18.89 -1.23
C GLY A 20 9.49 18.45 -2.66
N CYS A 21 9.41 19.35 -3.64
CA CYS A 21 9.54 18.97 -5.05
C CYS A 21 11.04 18.90 -5.40
N GLN A 22 11.74 17.90 -4.86
CA GLN A 22 13.04 17.53 -5.43
C GLN A 22 12.72 16.79 -6.73
N LYS A 23 12.82 17.51 -7.85
CA LYS A 23 12.80 16.92 -9.18
C LYS A 23 14.10 16.14 -9.34
N ASN A 24 14.11 14.92 -8.84
CA ASN A 24 15.22 14.01 -8.99
C ASN A 24 15.04 13.35 -10.36
N ASP A 25 15.56 14.00 -11.41
CA ASP A 25 15.87 13.36 -12.70
C ASP A 25 17.08 12.41 -12.51
N GLN A 26 17.09 11.65 -11.41
CA GLN A 26 17.77 10.38 -11.41
C GLN A 26 16.88 9.48 -12.24
N GLN A 27 17.35 9.21 -13.46
CA GLN A 27 17.18 7.89 -14.05
C GLN A 27 17.42 6.89 -12.92
N ALA A 28 16.34 6.46 -12.27
CA ALA A 28 16.27 5.13 -11.73
C ALA A 28 16.45 4.26 -12.96
N LYS A 29 17.71 3.99 -13.30
CA LYS A 29 18.09 2.65 -13.69
C LYS A 29 17.56 1.81 -12.55
N GLU A 30 16.31 1.40 -12.70
CA GLU A 30 15.80 0.21 -12.08
C GLU A 30 16.84 -0.84 -12.48
N ASN A 31 17.79 -1.08 -11.59
CA ASN A 31 18.49 -2.34 -11.61
C ASN A 31 17.38 -3.31 -11.24
N VAL A 32 16.60 -3.71 -12.25
CA VAL A 32 15.98 -5.02 -12.26
C VAL A 32 17.19 -5.94 -12.19
N GLU A 33 17.68 -6.16 -10.99
CA GLU A 33 18.46 -7.35 -10.70
C GLU A 33 17.53 -8.46 -11.18
N ASP A 34 17.86 -9.00 -12.34
CA ASP A 34 17.38 -10.29 -12.76
C ASP A 34 17.88 -11.22 -11.67
N ILE A 35 17.05 -11.44 -10.65
CA ILE A 35 17.28 -12.42 -9.60
C ILE A 35 17.15 -13.77 -10.31
N THR A 36 18.15 -14.10 -11.13
CA THR A 36 18.35 -15.43 -11.68
C THR A 36 18.91 -16.29 -10.55
N GLN A 37 18.17 -16.39 -9.45
CA GLN A 37 18.43 -17.37 -8.42
C GLN A 37 17.79 -18.67 -8.91
N SER A 38 18.63 -19.50 -9.54
CA SER A 38 18.34 -20.89 -9.89
C SER A 38 17.18 -21.10 -10.88
N GLY A 39 17.25 -20.55 -12.11
CA GLY A 39 16.36 -20.96 -13.22
C GLY A 39 14.85 -20.74 -13.02
N LEU A 40 14.45 -20.15 -11.89
CA LEU A 40 13.08 -19.80 -11.57
C LEU A 40 12.82 -18.41 -12.12
N LYS A 41 12.05 -18.34 -13.19
CA LYS A 41 11.59 -17.06 -13.75
C LYS A 41 10.39 -16.57 -12.95
N LEU A 42 10.58 -15.47 -12.23
CA LEU A 42 9.48 -14.78 -11.57
C LEU A 42 8.65 -14.03 -12.62
N ASP A 43 7.35 -14.31 -12.65
CA ASP A 43 6.40 -13.59 -13.52
C ASP A 43 5.85 -12.37 -12.76
N ALA A 44 6.38 -11.19 -13.08
CA ALA A 44 5.94 -9.92 -12.49
C ALA A 44 4.46 -9.63 -12.77
N THR A 45 3.92 -10.05 -13.91
CA THR A 45 2.49 -9.86 -14.23
C THR A 45 1.62 -10.70 -13.31
N GLN A 46 1.99 -11.96 -13.05
CA GLN A 46 1.27 -12.80 -12.08
C GLN A 46 1.37 -12.25 -10.67
N MET A 47 2.54 -11.74 -10.26
CA MET A 47 2.71 -11.10 -8.96
C MET A 47 1.75 -9.91 -8.81
N MET A 48 1.68 -9.04 -9.81
CA MET A 48 0.79 -7.88 -9.79
C MET A 48 -0.69 -8.28 -9.73
N ALA A 49 -1.09 -9.37 -10.39
CA ALA A 49 -2.45 -9.89 -10.28
C ALA A 49 -2.82 -10.29 -8.84
N HIS A 50 -1.90 -10.92 -8.10
CA HIS A 50 -2.11 -11.22 -6.68
C HIS A 50 -2.23 -9.95 -5.82
N LEU A 51 -1.40 -8.94 -6.07
CA LEU A 51 -1.46 -7.67 -5.34
C LEU A 51 -2.79 -6.94 -5.58
N GLN A 52 -3.28 -6.92 -6.82
CA GLN A 52 -4.59 -6.36 -7.16
C GLN A 52 -5.73 -7.12 -6.49
N ALA A 53 -5.65 -8.46 -6.41
CA ALA A 53 -6.64 -9.26 -5.70
C ALA A 53 -6.68 -8.90 -4.21
N PHE A 54 -5.51 -8.73 -3.57
CA PHE A 54 -5.45 -8.28 -2.18
C PHE A 54 -5.99 -6.86 -2.00
N GLU A 55 -5.70 -5.93 -2.92
CA GLU A 55 -6.29 -4.59 -2.86
C GLU A 55 -7.82 -4.64 -2.92
N GLN A 56 -8.39 -5.46 -3.81
CA GLN A 56 -9.84 -5.63 -3.93
C GLN A 56 -10.44 -6.29 -2.67
N ILE A 57 -9.73 -7.21 -2.03
CA ILE A 57 -10.13 -7.79 -0.74
C ILE A 57 -10.17 -6.68 0.31
N ALA A 58 -9.11 -5.88 0.43
CA ALA A 58 -9.08 -4.77 1.38
C ALA A 58 -10.25 -3.80 1.15
N LYS A 59 -10.48 -3.37 -0.10
CA LYS A 59 -11.58 -2.47 -0.47
C LYS A 59 -12.96 -3.01 -0.07
N ARG A 60 -13.21 -4.31 -0.25
CA ARG A 60 -14.48 -4.96 0.12
C ARG A 60 -14.67 -5.18 1.62
N HIS A 61 -13.59 -5.14 2.42
CA HIS A 61 -13.60 -5.48 3.84
C HIS A 61 -13.14 -4.33 4.75
N GLY A 62 -13.54 -3.09 4.44
CA GLY A 62 -13.28 -1.94 5.29
C GLY A 62 -11.83 -1.42 5.21
N GLY A 63 -11.19 -1.61 4.07
CA GLY A 63 -9.87 -1.04 3.75
C GLY A 63 -8.68 -1.77 4.37
N ASN A 64 -8.85 -2.94 4.98
CA ASN A 64 -7.77 -3.65 5.65
C ASN A 64 -7.81 -5.17 5.44
N ARG A 65 -6.68 -5.81 5.70
CA ARG A 65 -6.47 -7.28 5.69
C ARG A 65 -5.76 -7.75 6.96
N ALA A 66 -6.00 -7.05 8.07
CA ALA A 66 -5.36 -7.38 9.33
C ALA A 66 -5.79 -8.77 9.83
N VAL A 67 -4.93 -9.42 10.59
CA VAL A 67 -5.24 -10.73 11.19
C VAL A 67 -6.46 -10.59 12.12
N GLY A 68 -7.36 -11.57 12.06
CA GLY A 68 -8.59 -11.57 12.86
C GLY A 68 -9.73 -10.72 12.28
N THR A 69 -9.54 -10.04 11.15
CA THR A 69 -10.62 -9.33 10.45
C THR A 69 -11.20 -10.15 9.29
N GLN A 70 -12.36 -9.73 8.79
CA GLN A 70 -12.97 -10.34 7.60
C GLN A 70 -12.06 -10.24 6.37
N GLY A 71 -11.30 -9.14 6.23
CA GLY A 71 -10.32 -8.97 5.15
C GLY A 71 -9.10 -9.89 5.31
N GLY A 72 -8.68 -10.15 6.55
CA GLY A 72 -7.67 -11.16 6.85
C GLY A 72 -8.11 -12.57 6.48
N LEU A 73 -9.33 -12.96 6.89
CA LEU A 73 -9.91 -14.27 6.55
C LEU A 73 -10.06 -14.45 5.02
N ALA A 74 -10.59 -13.44 4.32
CA ALA A 74 -10.72 -13.48 2.87
C ALA A 74 -9.35 -13.55 2.15
N SER A 75 -8.31 -12.94 2.73
CA SER A 75 -6.94 -13.07 2.21
C SER A 75 -6.41 -14.49 2.35
N ALA A 76 -6.66 -15.14 3.49
CA ALA A 76 -6.24 -16.52 3.72
C ALA A 76 -6.94 -17.49 2.76
N ASP A 77 -8.26 -17.33 2.57
CA ASP A 77 -9.03 -18.13 1.61
C ASP A 77 -8.53 -17.95 0.17
N TYR A 78 -8.20 -16.72 -0.23
CA TYR A 78 -7.60 -16.45 -1.53
C TYR A 78 -6.27 -17.20 -1.72
N ILE A 79 -5.36 -17.09 -0.75
CA ILE A 79 -4.04 -17.76 -0.81
C ILE A 79 -4.22 -19.28 -0.90
N PHE A 80 -5.10 -19.86 -0.08
CA PHE A 80 -5.37 -21.30 -0.07
C PHE A 80 -5.94 -21.79 -1.41
N LYS A 81 -6.83 -21.02 -2.05
CA LYS A 81 -7.35 -21.37 -3.38
C LYS A 81 -6.28 -21.23 -4.45
N SER A 82 -5.46 -20.18 -4.38
CA SER A 82 -4.34 -19.99 -5.30
C SER A 82 -3.26 -21.07 -5.16
N SER A 83 -2.98 -21.55 -3.94
CA SER A 83 -2.00 -22.61 -3.73
C SER A 83 -2.48 -23.94 -4.33
N GLN A 84 -3.74 -24.31 -4.12
CA GLN A 84 -4.33 -25.51 -4.72
C GLN A 84 -4.26 -25.50 -6.25
N ALA A 85 -4.54 -24.35 -6.88
CA ALA A 85 -4.41 -24.19 -8.32
C ALA A 85 -2.95 -24.42 -8.80
N SER A 86 -1.98 -24.03 -7.97
CA SER A 86 -0.56 -24.23 -8.19
C SER A 86 -0.03 -25.59 -7.70
N ARG A 87 -0.92 -26.47 -7.22
CA ARG A 87 -0.62 -27.80 -6.65
C ARG A 87 0.26 -27.78 -5.39
N PHE A 88 0.06 -26.77 -4.54
CA PHE A 88 0.62 -26.66 -3.19
C PHE A 88 -0.45 -26.79 -2.12
#